data_AF-A0A958MEH6-F1
#
_entry.id   AF-A0A958MEH6-F1
#
_cell.length_a   1.000
_cell.length_b   1.000
_cell.length_c   1.000
_cell.angle_alpha   90.00
_cell.angle_beta   90.00
_cell.angle_gamma   90.00
#
_symmetry.space_group_name_H-M   'P 1'
#
loop_
_entity.id
_entity.type
_entity.pdbx_description
1 polymer ?
#
loop_
_entity_poly.entity_id
_entity_poly.type
_entity_poly.pdbx_seq_one_letter_code
_entity_poly.pdbx_strand_id
1 'polypeptide(L)'
;MSENKNVSYSPTDGLCYDPNDELYWQQESLNKELERAFEICHGCRMCFKYCDSFPDLFRFIDENHDGDVRKLTAQETDQVMSSCFQCKLCEVQCPYTPRDSHEYQLDFPKLVHRYQAQKFRKNGSQPSLRDKLLSEPDQAGALARASLGTANLMNRNKAHRWFMEKMVGIHRDKLLPDFAAKSFSSIAKSKGWTKDSSQKVEVVLFQTCFVENNEPNIGEDAIFILEQNQVSYACVD
;
A
#
# COMPACT_ATOMS: atom_id res chain seq x y z
N MET A 1 42.08 -5.64 -7.50
CA MET A 1 40.75 -6.21 -7.73
C MET A 1 39.98 -5.16 -8.51
N SER A 2 39.61 -5.45 -9.76
CA SER A 2 38.88 -4.51 -10.60
C SER A 2 37.50 -4.25 -9.99
N GLU A 3 37.36 -3.15 -9.25
CA GLU A 3 36.07 -2.63 -8.84
C GLU A 3 35.25 -2.40 -10.12
N ASN A 4 34.23 -3.23 -10.32
CA ASN A 4 33.36 -3.10 -11.46
C ASN A 4 32.66 -1.74 -11.33
N LYS A 5 32.98 -0.80 -12.23
CA LYS A 5 32.47 0.58 -12.15
C LYS A 5 30.94 0.63 -12.27
N ASN A 6 30.34 -0.36 -12.91
CA ASN A 6 28.93 -0.35 -13.26
C ASN A 6 28.17 -1.44 -12.49
N VAL A 7 27.02 -1.07 -11.93
CA VAL A 7 26.06 -2.03 -11.36
C VAL A 7 25.31 -2.70 -12.51
N SER A 8 25.24 -4.04 -12.50
CA SER A 8 24.57 -4.80 -13.57
C SER A 8 23.05 -4.67 -13.47
N TYR A 9 22.35 -4.58 -14.60
CA TYR A 9 20.89 -4.54 -14.65
C TYR A 9 20.27 -5.95 -14.65
N SER A 10 21.07 -6.96 -15.00
CA SER A 10 20.65 -8.36 -14.97
C SER A 10 20.30 -8.80 -13.55
N PRO A 11 19.28 -9.67 -13.38
CA PRO A 11 18.93 -10.28 -12.10
C PRO A 11 20.14 -10.75 -11.30
N THR A 12 20.21 -10.40 -10.02
CA THR A 12 21.24 -10.95 -9.13
C THR A 12 20.85 -12.35 -8.66
N ASP A 13 21.79 -13.05 -8.04
CA ASP A 13 21.52 -14.28 -7.27
C ASP A 13 20.62 -14.04 -6.05
N GLY A 14 20.33 -12.78 -5.72
CA GLY A 14 19.41 -12.38 -4.65
C GLY A 14 17.97 -12.08 -5.10
N LEU A 15 17.66 -12.18 -6.40
CA LEU A 15 16.31 -11.92 -6.93
C LEU A 15 15.31 -12.90 -6.33
N CYS A 16 14.39 -12.38 -5.51
CA CYS A 16 13.32 -13.16 -4.92
C CYS A 16 12.16 -12.24 -4.52
N TYR A 17 10.94 -12.65 -4.88
CA TYR A 17 9.70 -11.97 -4.54
C TYR A 17 8.67 -12.86 -3.83
N ASP A 18 8.98 -14.15 -3.61
CA ASP A 18 8.12 -15.09 -2.90
C ASP A 18 8.48 -15.13 -1.41
N PRO A 19 7.60 -14.69 -0.48
CA PRO A 19 7.87 -14.72 0.95
C PRO A 19 8.01 -16.13 1.55
N ASN A 20 7.66 -17.19 0.81
CA ASN A 20 7.85 -18.58 1.25
C ASN A 20 9.26 -19.11 0.95
N ASP A 21 10.04 -18.41 0.14
CA ASP A 21 11.42 -18.76 -0.16
C ASP A 21 12.36 -18.24 0.95
N GLU A 22 13.33 -19.05 1.36
CA GLU A 22 14.34 -18.64 2.34
C GLU A 22 15.17 -17.46 1.85
N LEU A 23 15.45 -17.39 0.53
CA LEU A 23 16.19 -16.30 -0.09
C LEU A 23 15.49 -14.96 0.15
N TYR A 24 14.16 -14.93 0.22
CA TYR A 24 13.38 -13.73 0.51
C TYR A 24 13.77 -13.08 1.82
N TRP A 25 14.21 -13.86 2.82
CA TRP A 25 14.53 -13.40 4.17
C TRP A 25 16.02 -13.15 4.40
N GLN A 26 16.86 -13.33 3.38
CA GLN A 26 18.29 -13.04 3.45
C GLN A 26 18.55 -11.55 3.18
N GLN A 27 19.21 -10.88 4.13
CA GLN A 27 19.50 -9.44 4.05
C GLN A 27 20.50 -9.11 2.94
N GLU A 28 21.53 -9.94 2.75
CA GLU A 28 22.54 -9.73 1.70
C GLU A 28 21.89 -9.80 0.31
N SER A 29 21.03 -10.78 0.10
CA SER A 29 20.26 -10.97 -1.13
C SER A 29 19.29 -9.82 -1.39
N LEU A 30 18.66 -9.26 -0.35
CA LEU A 30 17.87 -8.04 -0.48
C LEU A 30 18.76 -6.85 -0.88
N ASN A 31 19.92 -6.66 -0.24
CA ASN A 31 20.81 -5.53 -0.53
C ASN A 31 21.28 -5.51 -1.99
N LYS A 32 21.61 -6.68 -2.55
CA LYS A 32 21.95 -6.82 -3.98
C LYS A 32 20.82 -6.33 -4.90
N GLU A 33 19.58 -6.69 -4.58
CA GLU A 33 18.42 -6.26 -5.35
C GLU A 33 18.02 -4.79 -5.11
N LEU A 34 18.28 -4.23 -3.93
CA LEU A 34 18.12 -2.79 -3.69
C LEU A 34 19.06 -1.99 -4.59
N GLU A 35 20.35 -2.33 -4.57
CA GLU A 35 21.37 -1.67 -5.39
C GLU A 35 21.01 -1.75 -6.88
N ARG A 36 20.70 -2.97 -7.35
CA ARG A 36 20.28 -3.20 -8.75
C ARG A 36 19.03 -2.41 -9.13
N ALA A 37 17.98 -2.47 -8.30
CA ALA A 37 16.72 -1.81 -8.60
C ALA A 37 16.89 -0.28 -8.63
N PHE A 38 17.63 0.28 -7.69
CA PHE A 38 17.90 1.71 -7.64
C PHE A 38 18.72 2.16 -8.84
N GLU A 39 19.70 1.39 -9.27
CA GLU A 39 20.47 1.66 -10.49
C GLU A 39 19.54 1.69 -11.73
N ILE A 40 18.72 0.65 -11.93
CA ILE A 40 17.80 0.59 -13.08
C ILE A 40 16.83 1.77 -13.07
N CYS A 41 16.30 2.10 -11.90
CA CYS A 41 15.34 3.19 -11.74
C CYS A 41 16.00 4.56 -11.98
N HIS A 42 17.23 4.75 -11.50
CA HIS A 42 18.00 5.98 -11.67
C HIS A 42 18.44 6.19 -13.12
N GLY A 43 18.77 5.12 -13.86
CA GLY A 43 19.07 5.21 -15.29
C GLY A 43 17.85 5.50 -16.16
N CYS A 44 16.69 4.94 -15.83
CA CYS A 44 15.46 5.08 -16.64
C CYS A 44 14.63 6.33 -16.30
N ARG A 45 14.52 6.66 -15.01
CA ARG A 45 13.81 7.83 -14.44
C ARG A 45 12.33 7.98 -14.82
N MET A 46 11.70 7.05 -15.53
CA MET A 46 10.31 7.20 -15.98
C MET A 46 9.30 7.31 -14.81
N CYS A 47 9.60 6.67 -13.68
CA CYS A 47 8.64 6.46 -12.59
C CYS A 47 8.33 7.70 -11.74
N PHE A 48 9.09 8.81 -11.86
CA PHE A 48 8.89 10.01 -11.02
C PHE A 48 7.50 10.64 -11.17
N LYS A 49 6.83 10.42 -12.30
CA LYS A 49 5.46 10.93 -12.55
C LYS A 49 4.38 10.13 -11.81
N TYR A 50 4.71 8.95 -11.30
CA TYR A 50 3.73 7.99 -10.79
C TYR A 50 3.88 7.69 -9.29
N CYS A 51 5.01 8.04 -8.66
CA CYS A 51 5.32 7.60 -7.31
C CYS A 51 6.35 8.48 -6.61
N ASP A 52 6.07 8.82 -5.35
CA ASP A 52 6.90 9.71 -4.51
C ASP A 52 8.23 9.10 -4.05
N SER A 53 8.38 7.77 -4.10
CA SER A 53 9.66 7.10 -3.80
C SER A 53 10.79 7.52 -4.75
N PHE A 54 10.48 7.79 -6.01
CA PHE A 54 11.50 8.05 -7.04
C PHE A 54 12.07 9.47 -7.00
N PRO A 55 11.29 10.54 -6.80
CA PRO A 55 11.84 11.87 -6.53
C PRO A 55 12.85 11.87 -5.38
N ASP A 56 12.56 11.19 -4.26
CA ASP A 56 13.48 11.06 -3.15
C ASP A 56 14.74 10.28 -3.54
N LEU A 57 14.58 9.13 -4.18
CA LEU A 57 15.69 8.29 -4.64
C LEU A 57 16.64 9.09 -5.55
N PHE A 58 16.10 9.76 -6.57
CA PHE A 58 16.90 10.50 -7.54
C PHE A 58 17.59 11.69 -6.91
N ARG A 59 16.89 12.43 -6.04
CA ARG A 59 17.49 13.54 -5.29
C ARG A 59 18.67 13.07 -4.44
N PHE A 60 18.53 11.98 -3.69
CA PHE A 60 19.64 11.44 -2.90
C PHE A 60 20.83 11.04 -3.78
N ILE A 61 20.59 10.31 -4.86
CA ILE A 61 21.68 9.85 -5.74
C ILE A 61 22.38 11.02 -6.43
N ASP A 62 21.62 11.96 -7.00
CA ASP A 62 22.16 13.06 -7.80
C ASP A 62 22.82 14.14 -6.94
N GLU A 63 22.21 14.53 -5.83
CA GLU A 63 22.69 15.65 -5.02
C GLU A 63 23.71 15.22 -3.95
N ASN A 64 23.57 14.02 -3.37
CA ASN A 64 24.40 13.59 -2.23
C ASN A 64 25.51 12.60 -2.61
N HIS A 65 25.33 11.83 -3.69
CA HIS A 65 26.17 10.63 -3.94
C HIS A 65 26.91 10.62 -5.28
N ASP A 66 26.80 11.70 -6.06
CA ASP A 66 27.46 11.86 -7.37
C ASP A 66 27.10 10.72 -8.35
N GLY A 67 25.82 10.36 -8.39
CA GLY A 67 25.32 9.30 -9.28
C GLY A 67 25.53 7.87 -8.76
N ASP A 68 26.18 7.68 -7.61
CA ASP A 68 26.55 6.34 -7.13
C ASP A 68 25.52 5.77 -6.14
N VAL A 69 24.70 4.83 -6.62
CA VAL A 69 23.66 4.16 -5.81
C VAL A 69 24.22 3.39 -4.61
N ARG A 70 25.49 2.96 -4.65
CA ARG A 70 26.13 2.17 -3.58
C ARG A 70 26.40 2.99 -2.32
N LYS A 71 26.38 4.33 -2.45
CA LYS A 71 26.61 5.25 -1.33
C LYS A 71 25.32 5.61 -0.58
N LEU A 72 24.16 5.17 -1.06
CA LEU A 72 22.89 5.39 -0.37
C LEU A 72 22.95 4.82 1.05
N THR A 73 22.62 5.67 2.01
CA THR A 73 22.60 5.28 3.41
C THR A 73 21.39 4.42 3.74
N ALA A 74 21.43 3.71 4.87
CA ALA A 74 20.28 2.97 5.36
C ALA A 74 19.07 3.89 5.61
N GLN A 75 19.31 5.14 6.03
CA GLN A 75 18.26 6.13 6.27
C GLN A 75 17.61 6.62 4.97
N GLU A 76 18.40 6.94 3.95
CA GLU A 76 17.88 7.34 2.63
C GLU A 76 17.12 6.19 1.97
N THR A 77 17.65 4.97 2.06
CA THR A 77 16.95 3.76 1.61
C THR A 77 15.62 3.61 2.34
N ASP A 78 15.59 3.80 3.66
CA ASP A 78 14.35 3.69 4.43
C ASP A 78 13.31 4.74 4.03
N GLN A 79 13.75 5.97 3.76
CA GLN A 79 12.87 7.03 3.28
C GLN A 79 12.26 6.66 1.91
N VAL A 80 13.07 6.24 0.94
CA VAL A 80 12.58 5.81 -0.38
C VAL A 80 11.56 4.67 -0.25
N MET A 81 11.85 3.67 0.58
CA MET A 81 11.00 2.49 0.74
C MET A 81 9.73 2.77 1.56
N SER A 82 9.75 3.75 2.46
CA SER A 82 8.58 4.15 3.27
C SER A 82 7.64 5.12 2.56
N SER A 83 8.10 5.84 1.53
CA SER A 83 7.25 6.67 0.67
C SER A 83 6.32 5.85 -0.25
N CYS A 84 6.56 4.55 -0.41
CA CYS A 84 5.74 3.69 -1.26
C CYS A 84 4.45 3.26 -0.54
N PHE A 85 3.31 3.67 -1.08
CA PHE A 85 1.97 3.29 -0.59
C PHE A 85 1.29 2.18 -1.43
N GLN A 86 2.08 1.39 -2.16
CA GLN A 86 1.63 0.16 -2.84
C GLN A 86 0.49 0.34 -3.88
N CYS A 87 0.43 1.50 -4.55
CA CYS A 87 -0.52 1.71 -5.65
C CYS A 87 -0.19 0.92 -6.93
N LYS A 88 1.05 0.42 -7.04
CA LYS A 88 1.60 -0.35 -8.18
C LYS A 88 1.66 0.40 -9.52
N LEU A 89 1.32 1.69 -9.59
CA LEU A 89 1.39 2.46 -10.84
C LEU A 89 2.79 2.46 -11.47
N CYS A 90 3.84 2.51 -10.65
CA CYS A 90 5.21 2.42 -11.15
C CYS A 90 5.54 1.06 -11.77
N GLU A 91 4.96 -0.04 -11.27
CA GLU A 91 5.12 -1.37 -11.86
C GLU A 91 4.32 -1.45 -13.15
N VAL A 92 3.04 -1.06 -13.15
CA VAL A 92 2.16 -1.08 -14.34
C VAL A 92 2.79 -0.37 -15.54
N GLN A 93 3.44 0.77 -15.30
CA GLN A 93 4.07 1.61 -16.33
C GLN A 93 5.53 1.23 -16.65
N CYS A 94 6.17 0.39 -15.84
CA CYS A 94 7.57 0.03 -16.03
C CYS A 94 7.70 -0.98 -17.19
N PRO A 95 8.61 -0.76 -18.16
CA PRO A 95 8.85 -1.71 -19.25
C PRO A 95 9.74 -2.89 -18.84
N TYR A 96 10.29 -2.89 -17.63
CA TYR A 96 11.32 -3.83 -17.18
C TYR A 96 10.79 -4.95 -16.28
N THR A 97 9.48 -5.14 -16.25
CA THR A 97 8.82 -6.01 -15.27
C THR A 97 8.85 -7.49 -15.65
N PRO A 98 8.67 -8.39 -14.66
CA PRO A 98 8.38 -9.80 -14.93
C PRO A 98 7.10 -10.00 -15.76
N ARG A 99 6.08 -9.13 -15.58
CA ARG A 99 4.82 -9.18 -16.32
C ARG A 99 5.03 -9.04 -17.83
N ASP A 100 5.94 -8.16 -18.22
CA ASP A 100 6.29 -7.95 -19.63
C ASP A 100 7.41 -8.90 -20.11
N SER A 101 7.76 -9.93 -19.31
CA SER A 101 8.82 -10.90 -19.60
C SER A 101 10.18 -10.25 -19.92
N HIS A 102 10.46 -9.06 -19.37
CA HIS A 102 11.68 -8.32 -19.65
C HIS A 102 12.89 -8.93 -18.93
N GLU A 103 14.07 -8.97 -19.55
CA GLU A 103 15.28 -9.61 -18.99
C GLU A 103 15.71 -9.08 -17.60
N TYR A 104 15.37 -7.83 -17.27
CA TYR A 104 15.70 -7.21 -15.97
C TYR A 104 14.79 -7.63 -14.82
N GLN A 105 13.59 -8.16 -15.07
CA GLN A 105 12.71 -8.72 -14.05
C GLN A 105 12.49 -7.79 -12.82
N LEU A 106 12.31 -6.48 -13.04
CA LEU A 106 12.17 -5.49 -11.96
C LEU A 106 10.71 -5.39 -11.47
N ASP A 107 10.48 -5.72 -10.20
CA ASP A 107 9.21 -5.48 -9.50
C ASP A 107 9.48 -4.62 -8.24
N PHE A 108 9.45 -3.30 -8.41
CA PHE A 108 9.72 -2.35 -7.32
C PHE A 108 8.73 -2.47 -6.15
N PRO A 109 7.40 -2.56 -6.37
CA PRO A 109 6.44 -2.77 -5.28
C PRO A 109 6.70 -4.04 -4.46
N LYS A 110 7.03 -5.17 -5.11
CA LYS A 110 7.38 -6.40 -4.37
C LYS A 110 8.72 -6.29 -3.66
N LEU A 111 9.70 -5.56 -4.22
CA LEU A 111 10.95 -5.26 -3.51
C LEU A 111 10.69 -4.43 -2.25
N VAL A 112 9.81 -3.43 -2.32
CA VAL A 112 9.35 -2.67 -1.15
C VAL A 112 8.69 -3.59 -0.13
N HIS A 113 7.79 -4.49 -0.54
CA HIS A 113 7.20 -5.46 0.37
C HIS A 113 8.25 -6.31 1.09
N ARG A 114 9.25 -6.82 0.36
CA ARG A 114 10.37 -7.57 0.93
C ARG A 114 11.16 -6.75 1.93
N TYR A 115 11.50 -5.52 1.57
CA TYR A 115 12.20 -4.59 2.46
C TYR A 115 11.42 -4.35 3.76
N GLN A 116 10.14 -3.99 3.66
CA GLN A 116 9.30 -3.71 4.84
C GLN A 116 9.10 -4.95 5.71
N ALA A 117 8.95 -6.13 5.10
CA ALA A 117 8.81 -7.39 5.84
C ALA A 117 10.08 -7.76 6.61
N GLN A 118 11.27 -7.65 5.98
CA GLN A 118 12.54 -7.89 6.67
C GLN A 118 12.77 -6.86 7.78
N LYS A 119 12.50 -5.57 7.51
CA LYS A 119 12.59 -4.48 8.50
C LYS A 119 11.68 -4.75 9.71
N PHE A 120 10.44 -5.16 9.47
CA PHE A 120 9.48 -5.52 10.52
C PHE A 120 9.99 -6.67 11.40
N ARG A 121 10.53 -7.73 10.78
CA ARG A 121 11.15 -8.85 11.53
C ARG A 121 12.36 -8.40 12.35
N LYS A 122 13.25 -7.61 11.75
CA LYS A 122 14.45 -7.07 12.40
C LYS A 122 14.10 -6.20 13.61
N ASN A 123 12.98 -5.47 13.54
CA ASN A 123 12.49 -4.61 14.62
C ASN A 123 11.63 -5.36 15.65
N GLY A 124 11.74 -6.69 15.73
CA GLY A 124 11.08 -7.51 16.75
C GLY A 124 9.66 -7.94 16.42
N SER A 125 9.19 -7.74 15.18
CA SER A 125 7.86 -8.13 14.72
C SER A 125 6.71 -7.53 15.56
N GLN A 126 6.92 -6.34 16.11
CA GLN A 126 5.92 -5.63 16.88
C GLN A 126 5.41 -4.41 16.10
N PRO A 127 4.13 -4.38 15.68
CA PRO A 127 3.58 -3.23 14.99
C PRO A 127 3.48 -2.05 15.96
N SER A 128 3.74 -0.84 15.45
CA SER A 128 3.56 0.38 16.23
C SER A 128 2.09 0.57 16.61
N LEU A 129 1.80 1.43 17.59
CA LEU A 129 0.41 1.76 17.95
C LEU A 129 -0.37 2.25 16.72
N ARG A 130 0.28 3.04 15.87
CA ARG A 130 -0.28 3.53 14.61
C ARG A 130 -0.60 2.39 13.66
N ASP A 131 0.34 1.47 13.46
CA ASP A 131 0.15 0.36 12.51
C ASP A 131 -0.97 -0.57 13.00
N LYS A 132 -1.03 -0.88 14.30
CA LYS A 132 -2.13 -1.66 14.90
C LYS A 132 -3.49 -1.00 14.67
N LEU A 133 -3.58 0.32 14.81
CA LEU A 133 -4.82 1.05 14.62
C LEU A 133 -5.24 1.14 13.15
N LEU A 134 -4.28 1.37 12.25
CA LEU A 134 -4.56 1.63 10.83
C LEU A 134 -4.63 0.36 9.98
N SER A 135 -4.09 -0.78 10.45
CA SER A 135 -4.14 -2.05 9.72
C SER A 135 -5.49 -2.76 9.81
N GLU A 136 -6.37 -2.36 10.74
CA GLU A 136 -7.65 -2.99 11.03
C GLU A 136 -8.83 -2.03 10.74
N PRO A 137 -9.10 -1.70 9.47
CA PRO A 137 -10.10 -0.69 9.12
C PRO A 137 -11.51 -1.06 9.58
N ASP A 138 -11.87 -2.34 9.59
CA ASP A 138 -13.20 -2.79 10.03
C ASP A 138 -13.40 -2.65 11.54
N GLN A 139 -12.36 -2.94 12.33
CA GLN A 139 -12.39 -2.71 13.77
C GLN A 139 -12.45 -1.21 14.09
N ALA A 140 -11.63 -0.40 13.40
CA ALA A 140 -11.66 1.04 13.54
C ALA A 140 -13.04 1.61 13.17
N GLY A 141 -13.64 1.14 12.08
CA GLY A 141 -14.99 1.52 11.65
C GLY A 141 -16.07 1.12 12.66
N ALA A 142 -15.99 -0.10 13.22
CA ALA A 142 -16.92 -0.57 14.23
C ALA A 142 -16.86 0.26 15.52
N LEU A 143 -15.65 0.56 16.01
CA LEU A 143 -15.44 1.41 17.19
C LEU A 143 -15.92 2.85 16.94
N ALA A 144 -15.63 3.40 15.76
CA ALA A 144 -16.10 4.72 15.37
C ALA A 144 -17.63 4.81 15.33
N ARG A 145 -18.31 3.78 14.79
CA ARG A 145 -19.78 3.67 14.83
C ARG A 145 -20.32 3.58 16.24
N ALA A 146 -19.71 2.75 17.09
CA ALA A 146 -20.10 2.60 18.50
C ALA A 146 -19.96 3.92 19.30
N SER A 147 -19.11 4.84 18.85
CA SER A 147 -18.96 6.18 19.46
C SER A 147 -20.12 7.15 19.17
N LEU A 148 -21.13 6.71 18.41
CA LEU A 148 -22.32 7.50 18.06
C LEU A 148 -21.98 8.88 17.45
N GLY A 149 -21.00 8.91 16.53
CA GLY A 149 -20.57 10.12 15.83
C GLY A 149 -19.51 10.95 16.57
N THR A 150 -19.18 10.61 17.82
CA THR A 150 -18.12 11.28 18.59
C THR A 150 -16.77 11.20 17.89
N ALA A 151 -16.44 10.07 17.27
CA ALA A 151 -15.22 9.89 16.49
C ALA A 151 -15.09 10.94 15.37
N ASN A 152 -16.15 11.16 14.58
CA ASN A 152 -16.17 12.14 13.50
C ASN A 152 -16.05 13.57 14.05
N LEU A 153 -16.76 13.89 15.14
CA LEU A 153 -16.66 15.19 15.80
C LEU A 153 -15.24 15.48 16.30
N MET A 154 -14.61 14.50 16.96
CA MET A 154 -13.25 14.62 17.47
C MET A 154 -12.22 14.69 16.33
N ASN A 155 -12.45 14.00 15.22
CA ASN A 155 -11.60 14.11 14.02
C ASN A 155 -11.64 15.50 13.37
N ARG A 156 -12.59 16.36 13.73
CA ARG A 156 -12.65 17.77 13.29
C ARG A 156 -12.13 18.75 14.35
N ASN A 157 -11.82 18.28 15.55
CA ASN A 157 -11.34 19.12 16.65
C ASN A 157 -9.82 19.31 16.60
N LYS A 158 -9.35 20.55 16.46
CA LYS A 158 -7.91 20.88 16.32
C LYS A 158 -7.05 20.41 17.51
N ALA A 159 -7.55 20.51 18.73
CA ALA A 159 -6.79 20.09 19.92
C ALA A 159 -6.62 18.57 19.94
N HIS A 160 -7.69 17.83 19.64
CA HIS A 160 -7.63 16.38 19.48
C HIS A 160 -6.68 15.96 18.34
N ARG A 161 -6.73 16.64 17.19
CA ARG A 161 -5.81 16.39 16.06
C ARG A 161 -4.34 16.60 16.44
N TRP A 162 -4.04 17.65 17.20
CA TRP A 162 -2.69 17.89 17.71
C TRP A 162 -2.22 16.75 18.62
N PHE A 163 -3.08 16.29 19.55
CA PHE A 163 -2.74 15.18 20.43
C PHE A 163 -2.55 13.87 19.66
N MET A 164 -3.42 13.58 18.68
CA MET A 164 -3.31 12.40 17.83
C MET A 164 -2.01 12.39 17.02
N GLU A 165 -1.55 13.54 16.53
CA GLU A 165 -0.25 13.63 15.87
C GLU A 165 0.90 13.27 16.81
N LYS A 166 0.88 13.76 18.05
CA LYS A 166 1.96 13.50 19.01
C LYS A 166 1.97 12.06 19.55
N MET A 167 0.80 11.45 19.72
CA MET A 167 0.69 10.11 20.31
C MET A 167 0.69 8.98 19.28
N VAL A 168 0.01 9.20 18.15
CA VAL A 168 -0.22 8.18 17.11
C VAL A 168 0.58 8.49 15.85
N GLY A 169 1.07 9.71 15.65
CA GLY A 169 1.85 10.05 14.46
C GLY A 169 1.01 10.24 13.20
N ILE A 170 -0.28 10.57 13.34
CA ILE A 170 -1.14 10.98 12.22
C ILE A 170 -1.11 12.50 12.13
N HIS A 171 -0.60 13.04 11.02
CA HIS A 171 -0.44 14.48 10.83
C HIS A 171 -1.77 15.23 11.04
N ARG A 172 -1.74 16.34 11.80
CA ARG A 172 -2.97 17.08 12.17
C ARG A 172 -3.78 17.57 10.98
N ASP A 173 -3.09 17.94 9.89
CA ASP A 173 -3.70 18.45 8.65
C ASP A 173 -4.12 17.34 7.68
N LYS A 174 -3.89 16.07 8.02
CA LYS A 174 -4.41 14.97 7.21
C LYS A 174 -5.94 15.00 7.24
N LEU A 175 -6.54 15.05 6.05
CA LEU A 175 -7.97 14.87 5.86
C LEU A 175 -8.33 13.43 6.25
N LEU A 176 -9.06 13.28 7.35
CA LEU A 176 -9.63 12.00 7.74
C LEU A 176 -11.06 11.90 7.21
N PRO A 177 -11.42 10.79 6.55
CA PRO A 177 -12.80 10.56 6.14
C PRO A 177 -13.69 10.38 7.37
N ASP A 178 -14.95 10.79 7.25
CA ASP A 178 -15.95 10.47 8.26
C ASP A 178 -16.28 8.98 8.21
N PHE A 179 -16.54 8.38 9.37
CA PHE A 179 -17.12 7.05 9.44
C PHE A 179 -18.63 7.12 9.25
N ALA A 180 -19.18 6.21 8.45
CA ALA A 180 -20.61 6.08 8.23
C ALA A 180 -21.32 5.54 9.47
N ALA A 181 -22.54 6.00 9.73
CA ALA A 181 -23.34 5.55 10.87
C ALA A 181 -23.77 4.07 10.78
N LYS A 182 -23.96 3.57 9.56
CA LYS A 182 -24.21 2.16 9.26
C LYS A 182 -23.16 1.68 8.28
N SER A 183 -22.72 0.43 8.44
CA SER A 183 -21.87 -0.19 7.45
C SER A 183 -22.64 -0.59 6.20
N PHE A 184 -21.95 -0.76 5.07
CA PHE A 184 -22.58 -1.22 3.84
C PHE A 184 -23.20 -2.61 4.02
N SER A 185 -22.48 -3.55 4.62
CA SER A 185 -23.00 -4.88 4.99
C SER A 185 -24.32 -4.81 5.77
N SER A 186 -24.41 -3.95 6.78
CA SER A 186 -25.62 -3.74 7.58
C SER A 186 -26.79 -3.19 6.74
N ILE A 187 -26.50 -2.25 5.84
CA ILE A 187 -27.49 -1.71 4.90
C ILE A 187 -27.97 -2.81 3.95
N ALA A 188 -27.06 -3.54 3.33
CA ALA A 188 -27.36 -4.63 2.41
C ALA A 188 -28.24 -5.70 3.05
N LYS A 189 -27.94 -6.10 4.29
CA LYS A 189 -28.79 -7.01 5.07
C LYS A 189 -30.18 -6.45 5.31
N SER A 190 -30.27 -5.19 5.71
CA SER A 190 -31.57 -4.54 6.00
C SER A 190 -32.46 -4.39 4.76
N LYS A 191 -31.84 -4.29 3.57
CA LYS A 191 -32.53 -4.18 2.28
C LYS A 191 -32.73 -5.53 1.57
N GLY A 192 -32.25 -6.63 2.15
CA GLY A 192 -32.35 -7.97 1.54
C GLY A 192 -31.50 -8.17 0.30
N TRP A 193 -30.42 -7.40 0.15
CA TRP A 193 -29.47 -7.52 -0.98
C TRP A 193 -28.48 -8.67 -0.81
N THR A 194 -28.34 -9.17 0.41
CA THR A 194 -27.58 -10.38 0.74
C THR A 194 -28.40 -11.60 0.33
N LYS A 195 -27.86 -12.46 -0.52
CA LYS A 195 -28.50 -13.70 -0.96
C LYS A 195 -27.70 -14.91 -0.52
N ASP A 196 -28.41 -16.01 -0.30
CA ASP A 196 -27.78 -17.28 0.01
C ASP A 196 -26.96 -17.77 -1.19
N SER A 197 -25.82 -18.42 -0.92
CA SER A 197 -24.87 -18.94 -1.91
C SER A 197 -25.49 -19.91 -2.93
N SER A 198 -26.67 -20.45 -2.61
CA SER A 198 -27.47 -21.33 -3.46
C SER A 198 -28.18 -20.61 -4.60
N GLN A 199 -28.34 -19.28 -4.53
CA GLN A 199 -28.99 -18.49 -5.58
C GLN A 199 -27.98 -18.05 -6.64
N LYS A 200 -28.22 -18.46 -7.88
CA LYS A 200 -27.43 -18.01 -9.03
C LYS A 200 -27.74 -16.54 -9.31
N VAL A 201 -26.70 -15.70 -9.27
CA VAL A 201 -26.73 -14.29 -9.65
C VAL A 201 -25.65 -14.03 -10.69
N GLU A 202 -25.84 -13.00 -11.50
CA GLU A 202 -24.85 -12.59 -12.51
C GLU A 202 -23.66 -11.86 -11.88
N VAL A 203 -23.91 -11.08 -10.82
CA VAL A 203 -22.89 -10.26 -10.16
C VAL A 203 -22.90 -10.50 -8.65
N VAL A 204 -21.71 -10.69 -8.07
CA VAL A 204 -21.51 -10.67 -6.63
C VAL A 204 -20.69 -9.44 -6.28
N LEU A 205 -21.23 -8.58 -5.42
CA LEU A 205 -20.58 -7.35 -5.00
C LEU A 205 -19.81 -7.57 -3.70
N PHE A 206 -18.49 -7.37 -3.77
CA PHE A 206 -17.59 -7.32 -2.62
C PHE A 206 -17.24 -5.87 -2.32
N GLN A 207 -17.69 -5.38 -1.17
CA GLN A 207 -17.37 -4.04 -0.69
C GLN A 207 -15.90 -3.92 -0.31
N THR A 208 -15.31 -2.77 -0.61
CA THR A 208 -13.99 -2.41 -0.05
C THR A 208 -14.16 -1.91 1.38
N CYS A 209 -13.08 -1.86 2.16
CA CYS A 209 -13.11 -1.33 3.53
C CYS A 209 -13.65 0.11 3.60
N PHE A 210 -13.45 0.91 2.55
CA PHE A 210 -13.92 2.29 2.48
C PHE A 210 -15.42 2.37 2.20
N VAL A 211 -15.95 1.56 1.27
CA VAL A 211 -17.40 1.42 1.06
C VAL A 211 -18.06 0.87 2.33
N GLU A 212 -17.42 -0.08 2.99
CA GLU A 212 -17.95 -0.70 4.21
C GLU A 212 -18.09 0.30 5.36
N ASN A 213 -17.10 1.18 5.57
CA ASN A 213 -16.98 1.95 6.81
C ASN A 213 -17.11 3.47 6.67
N ASN A 214 -16.93 4.04 5.48
CA ASN A 214 -16.86 5.49 5.25
C ASN A 214 -17.93 5.99 4.27
N GLU A 215 -18.01 5.40 3.08
CA GLU A 215 -18.87 5.85 1.98
C GLU A 215 -19.78 4.70 1.47
N PRO A 216 -20.70 4.16 2.29
CA PRO A 216 -21.59 3.06 1.89
C PRO A 216 -22.54 3.43 0.75
N ASN A 217 -22.84 4.72 0.58
CA ASN A 217 -23.60 5.26 -0.55
C ASN A 217 -23.02 4.84 -1.91
N ILE A 218 -21.70 4.74 -2.04
CA ILE A 218 -21.07 4.25 -3.29
C ILE A 218 -21.52 2.82 -3.61
N GLY A 219 -21.66 1.97 -2.59
CA GLY A 219 -22.19 0.62 -2.75
C GLY A 219 -23.69 0.63 -3.08
N GLU A 220 -24.47 1.51 -2.46
CA GLU A 220 -25.90 1.67 -2.79
C GLU A 220 -26.11 2.14 -4.23
N ASP A 221 -25.29 3.09 -4.71
CA ASP A 221 -25.30 3.58 -6.08
C ASP A 221 -24.94 2.47 -7.08
N ALA A 222 -23.95 1.62 -6.75
CA ALA A 222 -23.61 0.46 -7.57
C ALA A 222 -24.80 -0.51 -7.70
N ILE A 223 -25.51 -0.79 -6.59
CA ILE A 223 -26.70 -1.63 -6.60
C ILE A 223 -27.83 -0.99 -7.41
N PHE A 224 -28.05 0.30 -7.25
CA PHE A 224 -29.03 1.04 -8.03
C PHE A 224 -28.79 0.90 -9.55
N ILE A 225 -27.55 1.00 -10.00
CA ILE A 225 -27.20 0.80 -11.42
C ILE A 225 -27.51 -0.63 -11.89
N LEU A 226 -27.20 -1.65 -11.09
CA LEU A 226 -27.51 -3.04 -11.43
C LEU A 226 -29.03 -3.26 -11.54
N GLU A 227 -29.82 -2.68 -10.63
CA GLU A 227 -31.28 -2.72 -10.67
C GLU A 227 -31.84 -2.05 -11.93
N GLN A 228 -31.36 -0.85 -12.28
CA GLN A 228 -31.81 -0.15 -13.49
C GLN A 228 -31.52 -0.94 -14.78
N ASN A 229 -30.45 -1.73 -14.78
CA ASN A 229 -30.06 -2.58 -15.91
C ASN A 229 -30.61 -4.00 -15.83
N GLN A 230 -31.47 -4.31 -14.84
CA GLN A 230 -32.08 -5.62 -14.65
C GLN A 230 -31.05 -6.76 -14.49
N VAL A 231 -29.87 -6.44 -13.96
CA VAL A 231 -28.82 -7.41 -13.68
C VAL A 231 -29.07 -8.03 -12.31
N SER A 232 -29.11 -9.36 -12.23
CA SER A 232 -29.25 -10.05 -10.96
C SER A 232 -27.96 -9.97 -10.13
N TYR A 233 -28.09 -9.55 -8.88
CA TYR A 233 -26.94 -9.33 -7.99
C TYR A 233 -27.13 -9.95 -6.60
N ALA A 234 -26.01 -10.08 -5.87
CA ALA A 234 -25.97 -10.34 -4.43
C ALA A 234 -24.81 -9.55 -3.79
N CYS A 235 -25.02 -9.03 -2.58
CA CYS A 235 -23.94 -8.51 -1.74
C CYS A 235 -23.39 -9.62 -0.85
N VAL A 236 -22.09 -9.55 -0.55
CA VAL A 236 -21.46 -10.38 0.48
C VAL A 236 -21.71 -9.77 1.86
N ASP A 237 -21.90 -10.65 2.84
CA ASP A 237 -22.04 -10.30 4.26
C ASP A 237 -20.74 -9.79 4.88
#